data_AF-A0A7C5IMD0-F1
#
_entry.id   AF-A0A7C5IMD0-F1
#
_cell.length_a   1.000
_cell.length_b   1.000
_cell.length_c   1.000
_cell.angle_alpha   90.00
_cell.angle_beta   90.00
_cell.angle_gamma   90.00
#
_symmetry.space_group_name_H-M   'P 1'
#
loop_
_entity.id
_entity.type
_entity.pdbx_description
1 polymer ?
#
loop_
_entity_poly.entity_id
_entity_poly.type
_entity_poly.pdbx_seq_one_letter_code
_entity_poly.pdbx_strand_id
1 'polypeptide(L)'
;MPYIEWNDSLSVGLSFFDEQHKKLIFIINKLFDAMKEGRGKEVLGEVFNELIDYTKFHFKSEEDAMLKYNYPYFNEHFEEHNKLTSQVLELKNKYENGQIFITIDILSFLKEWLSHHILETDKKYGPFLKEKGIN
;
A
#
# COMPACT_ATOMS: atom_id res chain seq x y z
N MET A 1 1.97 13.23 -15.78
CA MET A 1 2.71 12.05 -15.30
C MET A 1 2.24 11.73 -13.89
N PRO A 2 2.01 10.45 -13.58
CA PRO A 2 1.65 10.03 -12.23
C PRO A 2 2.81 10.30 -11.26
N TYR A 3 2.50 10.36 -9.97
CA TYR A 3 3.52 10.52 -8.92
C TYR A 3 4.28 9.21 -8.65
N ILE A 4 3.54 8.09 -8.73
CA ILE A 4 4.05 6.73 -8.70
C ILE A 4 3.65 6.06 -10.02
N GLU A 5 4.63 5.63 -10.79
CA GLU A 5 4.43 4.90 -12.04
C GLU A 5 4.61 3.40 -11.78
N TRP A 6 3.62 2.61 -12.15
CA TRP A 6 3.77 1.15 -12.16
C TRP A 6 4.87 0.75 -13.14
N ASN A 7 5.73 -0.17 -12.71
CA ASN A 7 6.72 -0.78 -13.57
C ASN A 7 6.98 -2.21 -13.06
N ASP A 8 7.62 -3.04 -13.89
CA ASP A 8 7.85 -4.46 -13.58
C ASP A 8 8.72 -4.69 -12.33
N SER A 9 9.44 -3.68 -11.86
CA SER A 9 10.15 -3.79 -10.58
C SER A 9 9.21 -3.79 -9.38
N LEU A 10 7.95 -3.38 -9.51
CA LEU A 10 6.94 -3.46 -8.45
C LEU A 10 6.10 -4.75 -8.55
N SER A 11 6.33 -5.58 -9.55
CA SER A 11 5.65 -6.87 -9.67
C SER A 11 6.22 -7.88 -8.68
N VAL A 12 5.33 -8.65 -8.05
CA VAL A 12 5.67 -9.86 -7.26
C VAL A 12 5.57 -11.13 -8.12
N GLY A 13 5.28 -10.99 -9.41
CA GLY A 13 5.15 -12.07 -10.36
C GLY A 13 3.83 -12.85 -10.27
N LEU A 14 2.84 -12.28 -9.58
CA LEU A 14 1.50 -12.82 -9.36
C LEU A 14 0.47 -11.74 -9.71
N SER A 15 -0.22 -11.93 -10.82
CA SER A 15 -1.17 -10.98 -11.41
C SER A 15 -2.25 -10.54 -10.41
N PHE A 16 -2.74 -11.46 -9.58
CA PHE A 16 -3.73 -11.14 -8.56
C PHE A 16 -3.25 -10.07 -7.57
N PHE A 17 -2.01 -10.17 -7.07
CA PHE A 17 -1.44 -9.19 -6.13
C PHE A 17 -0.94 -7.94 -6.85
N ASP A 18 -0.39 -8.08 -8.06
CA ASP A 18 0.03 -6.94 -8.88
C ASP A 18 -1.14 -5.99 -9.19
N GLU A 19 -2.34 -6.50 -9.46
CA GLU A 19 -3.53 -5.66 -9.66
C GLU A 19 -3.95 -4.93 -8.37
N GLN A 20 -3.75 -5.54 -7.20
CA GLN A 20 -3.99 -4.87 -5.92
C GLN A 20 -2.96 -3.75 -5.67
N HIS A 21 -1.67 -4.00 -5.94
CA HIS A 21 -0.63 -2.97 -5.86
C HIS A 21 -0.90 -1.79 -6.81
N LYS A 22 -1.32 -2.07 -8.05
CA LYS A 22 -1.72 -1.03 -9.01
C LYS A 22 -2.88 -0.18 -8.49
N LYS A 23 -3.85 -0.79 -7.80
CA LYS A 23 -4.96 -0.05 -7.18
C LYS A 23 -4.49 0.81 -6.00
N LEU A 24 -3.56 0.34 -5.16
CA LEU A 24 -2.93 1.18 -4.11
C LEU A 24 -2.19 2.38 -4.72
N ILE A 25 -1.41 2.15 -5.77
CA ILE A 25 -0.72 3.21 -6.53
C ILE A 25 -1.71 4.22 -7.10
N PHE A 26 -2.82 3.75 -7.66
CA PHE A 26 -3.88 4.62 -8.18
C PHE A 26 -4.48 5.50 -7.08
N ILE A 27 -4.74 4.96 -5.89
CA ILE A 27 -5.28 5.72 -4.75
C ILE A 27 -4.30 6.83 -4.33
N ILE A 28 -3.00 6.54 -4.25
CA ILE A 28 -1.98 7.55 -3.92
C ILE A 28 -1.87 8.62 -5.02
N ASN A 29 -1.92 8.22 -6.29
CA ASN A 29 -1.89 9.16 -7.41
C ASN A 29 -3.12 10.09 -7.44
N LYS A 30 -4.30 9.61 -7.04
CA LYS A 30 -5.51 10.44 -6.90
C LYS A 30 -5.29 11.60 -5.92
N LEU A 31 -4.55 11.37 -4.83
CA LEU A 31 -4.18 12.45 -3.89
C LEU A 31 -3.26 13.48 -4.55
N PHE A 32 -2.26 13.01 -5.29
CA PHE A 32 -1.34 13.89 -6.00
C PHE A 32 -2.04 14.76 -7.05
N ASP A 33 -2.94 14.19 -7.83
CA ASP A 33 -3.70 14.94 -8.83
C ASP A 33 -4.60 16.00 -8.16
N ALA A 34 -5.28 15.64 -7.06
CA ALA A 34 -6.07 16.60 -6.28
C ALA A 34 -5.21 17.73 -5.71
N MET A 35 -3.98 17.45 -5.25
CA MET A 35 -3.04 18.48 -4.79
C MET A 35 -2.64 19.45 -5.90
N LYS A 36 -2.39 18.96 -7.12
CA LYS A 36 -2.06 19.81 -8.28
C LYS A 36 -3.19 20.75 -8.67
N GLU A 37 -4.42 20.35 -8.44
CA GLU A 37 -5.61 21.16 -8.70
C GLU A 37 -5.98 22.10 -7.54
N GLY A 38 -5.21 22.10 -6.45
CA GLY A 38 -5.52 22.89 -5.24
C GLY A 38 -6.68 22.32 -4.41
N ARG A 39 -7.17 21.12 -4.74
CA ARG A 39 -8.28 20.41 -4.05
C ARG A 39 -7.79 19.37 -3.04
N GLY A 40 -6.50 19.31 -2.78
CA GLY A 40 -5.88 18.29 -1.94
C GLY A 40 -6.51 18.18 -0.54
N LYS A 41 -6.86 19.32 0.09
CA LYS A 41 -7.48 19.32 1.43
C LYS A 41 -8.87 18.68 1.45
N GLU A 42 -9.64 18.85 0.38
CA GLU A 42 -11.01 18.31 0.25
C GLU A 42 -10.99 16.80 0.03
N VAL A 43 -10.00 16.31 -0.74
CA VAL A 43 -9.91 14.92 -1.17
C VAL A 43 -9.10 14.05 -0.19
N LEU A 44 -8.27 14.64 0.67
CA LEU A 44 -7.37 13.91 1.57
C LEU A 44 -8.10 12.96 2.52
N GLY A 45 -9.20 13.39 3.13
CA GLY A 45 -9.98 12.55 4.03
C GLY A 45 -10.53 11.31 3.34
N GLU A 46 -11.09 11.48 2.14
CA GLU A 46 -11.59 10.37 1.32
C GLU A 46 -10.46 9.44 0.89
N VAL A 47 -9.31 9.98 0.48
CA VAL A 47 -8.16 9.15 0.10
C VAL A 47 -7.61 8.38 1.29
N PHE A 48 -7.54 8.96 2.50
CA PHE A 48 -7.12 8.21 3.67
C PHE A 48 -8.05 7.04 3.97
N ASN A 49 -9.37 7.25 3.88
CA ASN A 49 -10.34 6.17 4.07
C ASN A 49 -10.17 5.07 3.00
N GLU A 50 -10.12 5.46 1.71
CA GLU A 50 -9.93 4.53 0.60
C GLU A 50 -8.62 3.74 0.73
N LEU A 51 -7.52 4.42 1.11
CA LEU A 51 -6.22 3.80 1.30
C LEU A 51 -6.23 2.81 2.47
N ILE A 52 -6.76 3.20 3.63
CA ILE A 52 -6.80 2.32 4.81
C ILE A 52 -7.62 1.07 4.53
N ASP A 53 -8.81 1.23 3.96
CA ASP A 53 -9.70 0.11 3.68
C ASP A 53 -9.09 -0.83 2.64
N TYR A 54 -8.50 -0.27 1.59
CA TYR A 54 -7.89 -1.08 0.53
C TYR A 54 -6.60 -1.77 0.98
N THR A 55 -5.76 -1.10 1.80
CA THR A 55 -4.57 -1.71 2.41
C THR A 55 -4.95 -2.90 3.30
N LYS A 56 -6.00 -2.77 4.14
CA LYS A 56 -6.48 -3.89 4.96
C LYS A 56 -6.96 -5.07 4.12
N PHE A 57 -7.71 -4.80 3.05
CA PHE A 57 -8.17 -5.84 2.12
C PHE A 57 -6.99 -6.54 1.44
N HIS A 58 -6.01 -5.75 0.99
CA HIS A 58 -4.81 -6.25 0.32
C HIS A 58 -3.97 -7.12 1.24
N PHE A 59 -3.59 -6.61 2.42
CA PHE A 59 -2.83 -7.35 3.43
C PHE A 59 -3.52 -8.65 3.83
N LYS A 60 -4.84 -8.61 4.04
CA LYS A 60 -5.62 -9.82 4.33
C LYS A 60 -5.53 -10.86 3.20
N SER A 61 -5.58 -10.42 1.95
CA SER A 61 -5.48 -11.30 0.79
C SER A 61 -4.13 -12.00 0.72
N GLU A 62 -3.04 -11.28 1.00
CA GLU A 62 -1.69 -11.86 1.06
C GLU A 62 -1.53 -12.81 2.25
N GLU A 63 -1.98 -12.40 3.43
CA GLU A 63 -1.94 -13.21 4.65
C GLU A 63 -2.68 -14.53 4.48
N ASP A 64 -3.88 -14.50 3.89
CA ASP A 64 -4.66 -15.71 3.63
C ASP A 64 -3.93 -16.66 2.67
N ALA A 65 -3.25 -16.13 1.64
CA ALA A 65 -2.43 -16.94 0.75
C ALA A 65 -1.20 -17.50 1.48
N MET A 66 -0.47 -16.67 2.23
CA MET A 66 0.71 -17.07 3.00
C MET A 66 0.36 -18.15 4.02
N LEU A 67 -0.73 -18.01 4.77
CA LEU A 67 -1.22 -19.00 5.73
C LEU A 67 -1.61 -20.31 5.04
N LYS A 68 -2.40 -20.22 3.96
CA LYS A 68 -2.88 -21.40 3.21
C LYS A 68 -1.72 -22.28 2.73
N TYR A 69 -0.62 -21.66 2.30
CA TYR A 69 0.53 -22.36 1.75
C TYR A 69 1.69 -22.54 2.73
N ASN A 70 1.53 -22.15 4.00
CA ASN A 70 2.54 -22.22 5.07
C ASN A 70 3.83 -21.47 4.70
N TYR A 71 3.71 -20.20 4.32
CA TYR A 71 4.86 -19.37 4.02
C TYR A 71 5.79 -19.24 5.23
N PRO A 72 7.09 -19.60 5.12
CA PRO A 72 8.00 -19.66 6.27
C PRO A 72 8.19 -18.34 7.03
N TYR A 73 8.02 -17.20 6.35
CA TYR A 73 8.25 -15.86 6.92
C TYR A 73 6.94 -15.11 7.23
N PHE A 74 5.81 -15.83 7.32
CA PHE A 74 4.49 -15.24 7.56
C PHE A 74 4.45 -14.30 8.77
N ASN A 75 5.01 -14.71 9.91
CA ASN A 75 4.96 -13.89 11.14
C ASN A 75 5.70 -12.55 10.98
N GLU A 76 6.85 -12.55 10.31
CA GLU A 76 7.62 -11.32 10.05
C GLU A 76 6.83 -10.38 9.13
N HIS A 77 6.24 -10.93 8.05
CA HIS A 77 5.41 -10.17 7.11
C HIS A 77 4.18 -9.57 7.79
N PHE A 78 3.48 -10.38 8.61
CA PHE A 78 2.30 -9.95 9.36
C PHE A 78 2.59 -8.81 10.34
N GLU A 79 3.74 -8.83 11.02
CA GLU A 79 4.14 -7.74 11.91
C GLU A 79 4.43 -6.44 11.13
N GLU A 80 5.04 -6.53 9.94
CA GLU A 80 5.19 -5.35 9.08
C GLU A 80 3.83 -4.82 8.63
N HIS A 81 2.85 -5.66 8.24
CA HIS A 81 1.49 -5.21 7.93
C HIS A 81 0.83 -4.45 9.10
N ASN A 82 0.96 -4.95 10.33
CA ASN A 82 0.41 -4.31 11.52
C ASN A 82 1.04 -2.94 11.78
N LYS A 83 2.36 -2.84 11.63
CA LYS A 83 3.11 -1.59 11.76
C LYS A 83 2.71 -0.58 10.69
N LEU A 84 2.64 -1.01 9.43
CA LEU A 84 2.26 -0.18 8.30
C LEU A 84 0.81 0.34 8.45
N THR A 85 -0.12 -0.53 8.86
CA THR A 85 -1.51 -0.14 9.18
C THR A 85 -1.57 0.90 10.29
N SER A 86 -0.79 0.71 11.36
CA SER A 86 -0.74 1.64 12.49
C SER A 86 -0.23 3.03 12.08
N GLN A 87 0.80 3.09 11.22
CA GLN A 87 1.34 4.36 10.71
C GLN A 87 0.31 5.15 9.89
N VAL A 88 -0.46 4.49 9.02
CA VAL A 88 -1.49 5.17 8.20
C VAL A 88 -2.64 5.66 9.10
N LEU A 89 -3.04 4.87 10.10
CA LEU A 89 -4.05 5.29 11.07
C LEU A 89 -3.59 6.49 11.91
N GLU A 90 -2.32 6.52 12.33
CA GLU A 90 -1.74 7.65 13.05
C GLU A 90 -1.74 8.92 12.18
N LEU A 91 -1.39 8.81 10.89
CA LEU A 91 -1.45 9.93 9.96
C LEU A 91 -2.87 10.46 9.78
N LYS A 92 -3.85 9.56 9.58
CA LYS A 92 -5.27 9.96 9.50
C LYS A 92 -5.71 10.68 10.77
N ASN A 93 -5.38 10.14 11.94
CA ASN A 93 -5.74 10.74 13.23
C ASN A 93 -5.14 12.14 13.39
N LYS A 94 -3.85 12.31 13.08
CA LYS A 94 -3.19 13.63 13.08
C LYS A 94 -3.87 14.62 12.13
N TYR A 95 -4.31 14.16 10.96
CA TYR A 95 -5.02 14.99 10.00
C TYR A 95 -6.40 15.41 10.53
N GLU A 96 -7.18 14.48 11.08
CA GLU A 96 -8.50 14.74 11.65
C GLU A 96 -8.46 15.71 12.84
N ASN A 97 -7.36 15.69 13.62
CA ASN A 97 -7.13 16.62 14.72
C ASN A 97 -6.47 17.95 14.30
N GLY A 98 -6.28 18.19 12.99
CA GLY A 98 -5.66 19.41 12.47
C GLY A 98 -4.18 19.57 12.84
N GLN A 99 -3.51 18.49 13.25
CA GLN A 99 -2.09 18.48 13.64
C GLN A 99 -1.17 18.37 12.42
N ILE A 100 -1.66 17.83 11.32
CA ILE A 100 -0.96 17.81 10.02
C ILE A 100 -1.87 18.34 8.93
N PHE A 101 -1.27 19.00 7.95
CA PHE A 101 -1.92 19.44 6.72
C PHE A 101 -1.45 18.58 5.57
N ILE A 102 -2.17 18.64 4.45
CA ILE A 102 -1.69 18.00 3.23
C ILE A 102 -0.35 18.63 2.80
N THR A 103 0.69 17.80 2.73
CA THR A 103 2.02 18.23 2.30
C THR A 103 2.57 17.25 1.27
N ILE A 104 3.57 17.71 0.53
CA ILE A 104 4.39 16.85 -0.33
C ILE A 104 5.05 15.73 0.50
N ASP A 105 5.32 15.96 1.78
CA ASP A 105 5.94 14.99 2.68
C ASP A 105 5.01 13.80 2.97
N ILE A 106 3.69 14.02 3.09
CA ILE A 106 2.72 12.92 3.24
C ILE A 106 2.71 12.05 1.98
N LEU A 107 2.70 12.67 0.80
CA LEU A 107 2.79 11.92 -0.46
C LEU A 107 4.11 11.15 -0.57
N SER A 108 5.22 11.79 -0.22
CA SER A 108 6.55 11.17 -0.23
C SER A 108 6.59 9.98 0.73
N PHE A 109 6.04 10.14 1.93
CA PHE A 109 5.90 9.05 2.89
C PHE A 109 5.09 7.89 2.31
N LEU A 110 3.90 8.14 1.76
CA LEU A 110 3.03 7.08 1.22
C LEU A 110 3.70 6.34 0.04
N LYS A 111 4.43 7.06 -0.80
CA LYS A 111 5.20 6.48 -1.91
C LYS A 111 6.31 5.57 -1.42
N GLU A 112 7.17 6.07 -0.52
CA GLU A 112 8.26 5.29 0.06
C GLU A 112 7.72 4.08 0.82
N TRP A 113 6.70 4.28 1.65
CA TRP A 113 5.99 3.26 2.41
C TRP A 113 5.52 2.10 1.52
N LEU A 114 4.81 2.40 0.43
CA LEU A 114 4.28 1.37 -0.48
C LEU A 114 5.41 0.70 -1.28
N SER A 115 6.32 1.51 -1.84
CA SER A 115 7.36 0.99 -2.73
C SER A 115 8.35 0.12 -1.98
N HIS A 116 8.75 0.54 -0.78
CA HIS A 116 9.65 -0.22 0.08
C HIS A 116 9.01 -1.54 0.52
N HIS A 117 7.74 -1.53 0.93
CA HIS A 117 7.05 -2.76 1.34
C HIS A 117 7.00 -3.79 0.20
N ILE A 118 6.58 -3.36 -1.00
CA ILE A 118 6.54 -4.23 -2.18
C ILE A 118 7.92 -4.80 -2.50
N LEU A 119 8.94 -3.94 -2.55
CA LEU A 119 10.28 -4.32 -3.01
C LEU A 119 11.02 -5.22 -2.01
N GLU A 120 10.89 -4.93 -0.71
CA GLU A 120 11.67 -5.57 0.34
C GLU A 120 10.92 -6.67 1.08
N THR A 121 9.58 -6.69 1.00
CA THR A 121 8.73 -7.65 1.73
C THR A 121 7.96 -8.53 0.75
N ASP A 122 7.07 -7.94 -0.06
CA ASP A 122 6.10 -8.72 -0.86
C ASP A 122 6.77 -9.55 -1.94
N LYS A 123 7.83 -9.02 -2.55
CA LYS A 123 8.64 -9.77 -3.52
C LYS A 123 9.18 -11.09 -2.98
N LYS A 124 9.38 -11.24 -1.67
CA LYS A 124 9.91 -12.46 -1.06
C LYS A 124 8.91 -13.61 -1.10
N TYR A 125 7.59 -13.34 -1.07
CA TYR A 125 6.58 -14.40 -1.17
C TYR A 125 6.34 -14.81 -2.63
N GLY A 126 6.62 -13.94 -3.60
CA GLY A 126 6.27 -14.12 -5.01
C GLY A 126 6.72 -15.47 -5.58
N PRO A 127 8.04 -15.80 -5.57
CA PRO A 127 8.54 -17.10 -6.02
C PRO A 127 7.91 -18.28 -5.27
N PHE A 128 7.76 -18.16 -3.95
CA PHE A 128 7.20 -19.22 -3.11
C PHE A 128 5.75 -19.55 -3.49
N LEU A 129 4.90 -18.54 -3.61
CA LEU A 129 3.48 -18.73 -3.95
C LEU A 129 3.30 -19.18 -5.40
N LYS A 130 4.17 -18.74 -6.31
CA LYS A 130 4.19 -19.21 -7.70
C LYS A 130 4.48 -20.71 -7.80
N GLU A 131 5.41 -21.23 -7.02
CA GLU A 131 5.68 -22.68 -6.92
C GLU A 131 4.47 -23.48 -6.42
N LYS A 132 3.53 -22.84 -5.71
CA LYS A 132 2.28 -23.45 -5.24
C LYS A 132 1.13 -23.35 -6.24
N GLY A 133 1.40 -22.84 -7.45
CA GLY A 133 0.43 -22.75 -8.55
C GLY A 133 -0.47 -21.51 -8.50
N ILE A 134 -0.13 -20.50 -7.70
CA ILE A 134 -0.80 -19.19 -7.76
C ILE A 134 -0.25 -18.41 -8.96
N ASN A 135 -1.14 -17.71 -9.66
CA ASN A 135 -0.81 -16.79 -10.75
C ASN A 135 -1.48 -15.44 -10.54
#